data_AF-K9ZZV6-F1
#
_entry.id   AF-K9ZZV6-F1
#
_cell.length_a   1.000
_cell.length_b   1.000
_cell.length_c   1.000
_cell.angle_alpha   90.00
_cell.angle_beta   90.00
_cell.angle_gamma   90.00
#
_symmetry.space_group_name_H-M   'P 1'
#
loop_
_entity.id
_entity.type
_entity.pdbx_description
1 polymer ?
#
loop_
_entity_poly.entity_id
_entity_poly.type
_entity_poly.pdbx_seq_one_letter_code
_entity_poly.pdbx_strand_id
1 'polypeptide(L)'
;MLREKPMPGAWQGIPADRAAHGVIIVLGVPPEIARALEVPGGVSGEQLHLTLVSLGSAHELGEGRLEAVRETLRTFAARTSALRARVTGVGRFSVSQGNDVAYVSVDAPELSALRESLLCDLAQDAGLEAEYRHGFTPHITVAFIAPGQAHPYERVEPLELHFSTLELWTGPRHDVFSLGNSASAAAPCEAAQAAEDSIGAAASIALEAVARDWIGLVATRLHRSPPRERVRIVQEAFDHLHTRVLAAHLAAPARAWAGMTPEATLEARAARLRSVETDLTLIFETAAKQVLRDLPTTEAVLPVEEWQERLRASLTPLFAWASTDEVSFG
;
A
#
# COMPACT_ATOMS: atom_id res chain seq x y z
N MET A 1 0.92 18.47 31.70
CA MET A 1 1.80 19.63 32.00
C MET A 1 3.15 19.35 31.34
N LEU A 2 3.38 19.94 30.16
CA LEU A 2 4.65 19.82 29.45
C LEU A 2 5.70 20.69 30.18
N ARG A 3 6.81 20.08 30.58
CA ARG A 3 7.91 20.80 31.24
C ARG A 3 8.85 21.34 30.17
N GLU A 4 8.93 22.65 30.03
CA GLU A 4 9.94 23.31 29.19
C GLU A 4 11.30 23.37 29.90
N LYS A 5 12.36 22.92 29.20
CA LYS A 5 13.78 23.23 29.47
C LYS A 5 14.65 22.71 28.32
N PRO A 6 15.90 23.17 28.19
CA PRO A 6 16.42 24.50 27.84
C PRO A 6 16.66 24.63 26.31
N MET A 7 16.70 25.85 25.76
CA MET A 7 16.86 26.12 24.31
C MET A 7 18.12 25.48 23.70
N PRO A 8 18.02 24.39 22.90
CA PRO A 8 19.13 23.86 22.13
C PRO A 8 19.26 24.67 20.83
N GLY A 9 20.38 24.52 20.10
CA GLY A 9 20.67 25.28 18.88
C GLY A 9 19.50 25.38 17.89
N ALA A 10 19.52 26.42 17.04
CA ALA A 10 18.41 26.72 16.14
C ALA A 10 18.01 25.49 15.30
N TRP A 11 16.82 24.97 15.60
CA TRP A 11 16.13 24.01 14.76
C TRP A 11 15.88 24.62 13.38
N GLN A 12 15.71 23.76 12.37
CA GLN A 12 15.45 24.22 11.01
C GLN A 12 14.16 23.62 10.47
N GLY A 13 13.37 24.45 9.79
CA GLY A 13 12.22 24.02 8.99
C GLY A 13 12.65 23.33 7.69
N ILE A 14 11.71 23.11 6.78
CA ILE A 14 11.96 22.43 5.51
C ILE A 14 13.01 23.20 4.69
N PRO A 15 14.06 22.53 4.16
CA PRO A 15 15.02 23.16 3.26
C PRO A 15 14.34 23.85 2.08
N ALA A 16 14.73 25.10 1.80
CA ALA A 16 14.05 25.96 0.84
C ALA A 16 14.06 25.42 -0.59
N ASP A 17 15.11 24.71 -0.98
CA ASP A 17 15.25 24.04 -2.27
C ASP A 17 14.22 22.92 -2.46
N ARG A 18 14.02 22.09 -1.43
CA ARG A 18 13.01 21.03 -1.43
C ARG A 18 11.59 21.59 -1.40
N ALA A 19 11.38 22.64 -0.60
CA ALA A 19 10.09 23.31 -0.49
C ALA A 19 9.67 24.06 -1.77
N ALA A 20 10.62 24.48 -2.61
CA ALA A 20 10.32 25.26 -3.82
C ALA A 20 9.87 24.42 -5.02
N HIS A 21 10.35 23.18 -5.14
CA HIS A 21 10.20 22.39 -6.37
C HIS A 21 9.68 20.96 -6.16
N GLY A 22 9.67 20.47 -4.92
CA GLY A 22 9.23 19.11 -4.61
C GLY A 22 7.76 18.89 -4.90
N VAL A 23 7.45 17.69 -5.37
CA VAL A 23 6.08 17.17 -5.51
C VAL A 23 5.91 16.02 -4.52
N ILE A 24 4.98 16.19 -3.59
CA ILE A 24 4.68 15.18 -2.58
C ILE A 24 3.17 15.02 -2.42
N ILE A 25 2.74 13.81 -2.09
CA ILE A 25 1.38 13.50 -1.69
C ILE A 25 1.39 13.19 -0.21
N VAL A 26 0.50 13.86 0.53
CA VAL A 26 0.54 13.86 2.00
C VAL A 26 -0.85 13.72 2.59
N LEU A 27 -0.91 13.23 3.83
CA LEU A 27 -2.08 13.43 4.68
C LEU A 27 -1.89 14.71 5.50
N GLY A 28 -2.87 15.61 5.44
CA GLY A 28 -2.84 16.88 6.15
C GLY A 28 -3.04 16.70 7.65
N VAL A 29 -2.15 17.26 8.47
CA VAL A 29 -2.26 17.18 9.93
C VAL A 29 -3.32 18.17 10.40
N PRO A 30 -4.30 17.77 11.23
CA PRO A 30 -5.30 18.68 11.76
C PRO A 30 -4.66 19.87 12.50
N PRO A 31 -5.15 21.11 12.34
CA PRO A 31 -4.49 22.31 12.89
C PRO A 31 -4.25 22.26 14.40
N GLU A 32 -5.14 21.64 15.16
CA GLU A 32 -4.98 21.44 16.60
C GLU A 32 -3.83 20.49 16.95
N ILE A 33 -3.62 19.45 16.14
CA ILE A 33 -2.50 18.51 16.30
C ILE A 33 -1.21 19.15 15.81
N ALA A 34 -1.25 19.87 14.68
CA ALA A 34 -0.11 20.61 14.17
C ALA A 34 0.43 21.61 15.20
N ARG A 35 -0.45 22.39 15.84
CA ARG A 35 -0.07 23.31 16.94
C ARG A 35 0.53 22.60 18.16
N ALA A 36 0.11 21.36 18.45
CA ALA A 36 0.66 20.59 19.56
C ALA A 36 2.04 19.98 19.24
N LEU A 37 2.31 19.74 17.96
CA LEU A 37 3.55 19.14 17.45
C LEU A 37 4.57 20.17 16.93
N GLU A 38 4.17 21.43 16.81
CA GLU A 38 5.05 22.51 16.38
C GLU A 38 6.13 22.79 17.43
N VAL A 39 7.38 22.88 16.98
CA VAL A 39 8.52 23.22 17.83
C VAL A 39 9.13 24.55 17.34
N PRO A 40 9.56 25.45 18.25
CA PRO A 40 10.15 26.73 17.84
C PRO A 40 11.34 26.52 16.90
N GLY A 41 11.34 27.14 15.71
CA GLY A 41 12.40 26.98 14.71
C GLY A 41 12.36 25.68 13.90
N GLY A 42 11.47 24.74 14.22
CA GLY A 42 11.27 23.52 13.45
C GLY A 42 10.43 23.73 12.20
N VAL A 43 9.78 22.66 11.75
CA VAL A 43 8.77 22.71 10.69
C VAL A 43 7.55 23.45 11.24
N SER A 44 7.05 24.44 10.50
CA SER A 44 5.87 25.21 10.94
C SER A 44 4.61 24.34 10.93
N GLY A 45 3.62 24.70 11.74
CA GLY A 45 2.37 23.92 11.84
C GLY A 45 1.69 23.70 10.48
N GLU A 46 1.72 24.69 9.58
CA GLU A 46 1.16 24.61 8.22
C GLU A 46 1.96 23.68 7.29
N GLN A 47 3.20 23.39 7.65
CA GLN A 47 4.09 22.50 6.91
C GLN A 47 4.17 21.10 7.54
N LEU A 48 3.52 20.85 8.68
CA LEU A 48 3.47 19.51 9.27
C LEU A 48 2.52 18.62 8.47
N HIS A 49 3.06 17.50 7.99
CA HIS A 49 2.35 16.56 7.15
C HIS A 49 2.88 15.14 7.34
N LEU A 50 2.08 14.14 6.97
CA LEU A 50 2.53 12.77 6.82
C LEU A 50 2.70 12.46 5.34
N THR A 51 3.94 12.28 4.89
CA THR A 51 4.24 11.99 3.49
C THR A 51 3.87 10.56 3.13
N LEU A 52 2.99 10.38 2.14
CA LEU A 52 2.65 9.08 1.56
C LEU A 52 3.61 8.71 0.42
N VAL A 53 3.84 9.68 -0.47
CA VAL A 53 4.61 9.50 -1.70
C VAL A 53 5.39 10.77 -2.02
N SER A 54 6.64 10.63 -2.43
CA SER A 54 7.41 11.69 -3.06
C SER A 54 7.56 11.37 -4.54
N LEU A 55 7.25 12.34 -5.41
CA LEU A 55 7.22 12.16 -6.86
C LEU A 55 8.42 12.85 -7.56
N GLY A 56 9.34 13.44 -6.80
CA GLY A 56 10.47 14.20 -7.36
C GLY A 56 10.13 15.68 -7.57
N SER A 57 10.55 16.27 -8.68
CA SER A 57 10.35 17.69 -8.96
C SER A 57 9.22 17.97 -9.97
N ALA A 58 8.52 19.09 -9.80
CA ALA A 58 7.40 19.48 -10.67
C ALA A 58 7.82 19.58 -12.15
N HIS A 59 9.06 20.01 -12.40
CA HIS A 59 9.63 20.12 -13.74
C HIS A 59 9.80 18.74 -14.42
N GLU A 60 10.19 17.70 -13.67
CA GLU A 60 10.37 16.35 -14.21
C GLU A 60 9.03 15.65 -14.50
N LEU A 61 7.99 15.90 -13.69
CA LEU A 61 6.66 15.36 -13.96
C LEU A 61 6.01 15.99 -15.19
N GLY A 62 6.11 17.31 -15.31
CA GLY A 62 5.39 18.10 -16.31
C GLY A 62 3.89 18.25 -16.00
N GLU A 63 3.28 19.32 -16.52
CA GLU A 63 1.90 19.71 -16.20
C GLU A 63 0.86 18.63 -16.55
N GLY A 64 1.01 17.93 -17.68
CA GLY A 64 0.08 16.87 -18.07
C GLY A 64 0.00 15.72 -17.08
N ARG A 65 1.14 15.33 -16.50
CA ARG A 65 1.19 14.27 -15.47
C ARG A 65 0.72 14.79 -14.12
N LEU A 66 1.03 16.04 -13.78
CA LEU A 66 0.48 16.68 -12.57
C LEU A 66 -1.04 16.74 -12.59
N GLU A 67 -1.66 17.01 -13.75
CA GLU A 67 -3.12 16.98 -13.87
C GLU A 67 -3.69 15.56 -13.73
N ALA A 68 -3.04 14.55 -14.30
CA ALA A 68 -3.42 13.16 -14.09
C ALA A 68 -3.38 12.80 -12.59
N VAL A 69 -2.31 13.18 -11.88
CA VAL A 69 -2.20 12.98 -10.42
C VAL A 69 -3.35 13.67 -9.67
N ARG A 70 -3.70 14.91 -10.03
CA ARG A 70 -4.81 15.63 -9.39
C ARG A 70 -6.15 14.89 -9.55
N GLU A 71 -6.42 14.37 -10.74
CA GLU A 71 -7.66 13.62 -11.00
C GLU A 71 -7.69 12.27 -10.26
N THR A 72 -6.55 11.57 -10.23
CA THR A 72 -6.38 10.35 -9.44
C THR A 72 -6.65 10.61 -7.96
N LEU A 73 -6.05 11.66 -7.39
CA LEU A 73 -6.25 12.02 -5.98
C LEU A 73 -7.69 12.43 -5.68
N ARG A 74 -8.35 13.15 -6.59
CA ARG A 74 -9.77 13.49 -6.47
C ARG A 74 -10.65 12.26 -6.38
N THR A 75 -10.45 11.30 -7.28
CA THR A 75 -11.21 10.04 -7.33
C THR A 75 -10.90 9.15 -6.13
N PHE A 76 -9.63 9.08 -5.72
CA PHE A 76 -9.18 8.32 -4.55
C PHE A 76 -9.75 8.89 -3.25
N ALA A 77 -9.68 10.21 -3.05
CA ALA A 77 -10.21 10.86 -1.86
C ALA A 77 -11.73 10.68 -1.72
N ALA A 78 -12.48 10.76 -2.83
CA ALA A 78 -13.93 10.60 -2.85
C ALA A 78 -14.42 9.24 -2.35
N ARG A 79 -13.60 8.18 -2.47
CA ARG A 79 -13.94 6.81 -2.04
C ARG A 79 -13.21 6.35 -0.77
N THR A 80 -12.34 7.20 -0.21
CA THR A 80 -11.52 6.86 0.96
C THR A 80 -12.10 7.54 2.20
N SER A 81 -12.32 6.77 3.26
CA SER A 81 -12.81 7.31 4.54
C SER A 81 -11.72 8.07 5.27
N ALA A 82 -12.11 9.04 6.11
CA ALA A 82 -11.18 9.68 7.04
C ALA A 82 -10.47 8.64 7.92
N LEU A 83 -9.15 8.78 8.07
CA LEU A 83 -8.29 7.79 8.72
C LEU A 83 -8.06 8.16 10.19
N ARG A 84 -8.36 7.22 11.09
CA ARG A 84 -7.97 7.30 12.50
C ARG A 84 -6.51 6.90 12.67
N ALA A 85 -5.77 7.71 13.40
CA ALA A 85 -4.37 7.49 13.68
C ALA A 85 -4.00 7.98 15.07
N ARG A 86 -2.80 7.60 15.51
CA ARG A 86 -2.23 8.01 16.79
C ARG A 86 -0.76 8.35 16.65
N VAL A 87 -0.32 9.48 17.20
CA VAL A 87 1.10 9.78 17.37
C VAL A 87 1.57 9.11 18.66
N THR A 88 2.63 8.30 18.61
CA THR A 88 3.02 7.44 19.75
C THR A 88 4.51 7.42 20.05
N GLY A 89 5.37 7.87 19.13
CA GLY A 89 6.82 7.72 19.26
C GLY A 89 7.59 8.89 18.70
N VAL A 90 8.88 8.92 19.03
CA VAL A 90 9.86 9.90 18.56
C VAL A 90 10.98 9.13 17.86
N GLY A 91 11.52 9.70 16.79
CA GLY A 91 12.54 9.03 16.00
C GLY A 91 13.45 10.01 15.26
N ARG A 92 14.50 9.44 14.66
CA ARG A 92 15.47 10.18 13.86
C ARG A 92 15.86 9.39 12.63
N PHE A 93 15.93 10.05 11.49
CA PHE A 93 16.69 9.55 10.34
C PHE A 93 18.01 10.30 10.24
N SER A 94 19.09 9.54 10.21
CA SER A 94 20.41 10.12 9.93
C SER A 94 20.63 10.19 8.43
N VAL A 95 21.09 11.34 7.94
CA VAL A 95 21.44 11.54 6.53
C VAL A 95 22.95 11.58 6.39
N SER A 96 23.49 10.94 5.34
CA SER A 96 24.94 10.86 5.12
C SER A 96 25.59 12.22 4.81
N GLN A 97 24.80 13.17 4.32
CA GLN A 97 25.18 14.55 4.04
C GLN A 97 24.01 15.46 4.40
N GLY A 98 24.21 16.44 5.29
CA GLY A 98 23.21 17.42 5.69
C GLY A 98 22.70 17.26 7.13
N ASN A 99 21.51 17.80 7.39
CA ASN A 99 20.84 17.73 8.69
C ASN A 99 20.01 16.44 8.82
N ASP A 100 20.11 15.80 9.98
CA ASP A 100 19.26 14.69 10.39
C ASP A 100 17.79 15.15 10.48
N VAL A 101 16.88 14.20 10.31
CA VAL A 101 15.44 14.45 10.37
C VAL A 101 14.90 13.98 11.72
N ALA A 102 14.39 14.89 12.53
CA ALA A 102 13.64 14.61 13.74
C ALA A 102 12.16 14.44 13.40
N TYR A 103 11.55 13.34 13.83
CA TYR A 103 10.17 13.02 13.50
C TYR A 103 9.41 12.40 14.67
N VAL A 104 8.09 12.45 14.58
CA VAL A 104 7.18 11.67 15.43
C VAL A 104 6.54 10.55 14.61
N SER A 105 6.44 9.35 15.18
CA SER A 105 5.88 8.20 14.49
C SER A 105 4.35 8.18 14.57
N VAL A 106 3.72 7.77 13.47
CA VAL A 106 2.27 7.67 13.37
C VAL A 106 1.87 6.20 13.28
N ASP A 107 0.95 5.80 14.15
CA ASP A 107 0.37 4.48 14.21
C ASP A 107 -1.06 4.52 13.67
N ALA A 108 -1.30 3.78 12.59
CA ALA A 108 -2.61 3.69 11.94
C ALA A 108 -2.68 2.34 11.20
N PRO A 109 -3.52 1.39 11.63
CA PRO A 109 -3.57 0.04 11.06
C PRO A 109 -3.82 0.02 9.54
N GLU A 110 -4.64 0.94 9.05
CA GLU A 110 -5.08 1.00 7.64
C GLU A 110 -4.09 1.75 6.74
N LEU A 111 -3.11 2.47 7.30
CA LEU A 111 -2.29 3.43 6.56
C LEU A 111 -1.39 2.78 5.50
N SER A 112 -0.80 1.62 5.79
CA SER A 112 0.00 0.89 4.82
C SER A 112 -0.84 0.44 3.63
N ALA A 113 -2.03 -0.11 3.87
CA ALA A 113 -2.92 -0.56 2.80
C ALA A 113 -3.45 0.63 1.96
N LEU A 114 -3.79 1.74 2.62
CA LEU A 114 -4.20 2.99 1.98
C LEU A 114 -3.11 3.51 1.04
N ARG A 115 -1.85 3.53 1.50
CA ARG A 115 -0.71 3.96 0.68
C ARG A 115 -0.53 3.05 -0.54
N GLU A 116 -0.55 1.73 -0.36
CA GLU A 116 -0.38 0.80 -1.48
C GLU A 116 -1.52 0.96 -2.51
N SER A 117 -2.77 1.11 -2.06
CA SER A 117 -3.90 1.38 -2.97
C SER A 117 -3.70 2.69 -3.74
N LEU A 118 -3.19 3.75 -3.09
CA LEU A 118 -2.88 5.01 -3.76
C LEU A 118 -1.77 4.84 -4.82
N LEU A 119 -0.74 4.05 -4.52
CA LEU A 119 0.34 3.77 -5.48
C LEU A 119 -0.16 3.00 -6.70
N CYS A 120 -1.08 2.04 -6.52
CA CYS A 120 -1.71 1.34 -7.63
C CYS A 120 -2.49 2.29 -8.55
N ASP A 121 -3.29 3.18 -7.97
CA ASP A 121 -4.04 4.21 -8.70
C ASP A 121 -3.11 5.15 -9.49
N LEU A 122 -2.03 5.63 -8.85
CA LEU A 122 -1.06 6.51 -9.50
C LEU A 122 -0.31 5.81 -10.65
N ALA A 123 0.01 4.53 -10.50
CA ALA A 123 0.63 3.75 -11.56
C ALA A 123 -0.32 3.56 -12.75
N GLN A 124 -1.60 3.27 -12.47
CA GLN A 124 -2.60 3.03 -13.50
C GLN A 124 -2.98 4.31 -14.26
N ASP A 125 -3.24 5.39 -13.54
CA ASP A 125 -3.89 6.57 -14.11
C ASP A 125 -2.89 7.69 -14.48
N ALA A 126 -1.74 7.76 -13.79
CA ALA A 126 -0.70 8.77 -14.03
C ALA A 126 0.62 8.19 -14.56
N GLY A 127 0.73 6.86 -14.69
CA GLY A 127 1.95 6.19 -15.16
C GLY A 127 3.14 6.38 -14.21
N LEU A 128 2.87 6.56 -12.91
CA LEU A 128 3.87 6.79 -11.88
C LEU A 128 4.14 5.50 -11.11
N GLU A 129 5.27 4.87 -11.37
CA GLU A 129 5.72 3.70 -10.60
C GLU A 129 6.30 4.13 -9.25
N ALA A 130 6.00 3.36 -8.21
CA ALA A 130 6.52 3.60 -6.88
C ALA A 130 8.04 3.39 -6.82
N GLU A 131 8.76 4.31 -6.17
CA GLU A 131 10.17 4.10 -5.87
C GLU A 131 10.33 3.20 -4.63
N TYR A 132 10.67 1.92 -4.85
CA TYR A 132 10.82 0.91 -3.78
C TYR A 132 12.18 0.95 -3.04
N ARG A 133 12.99 2.00 -3.23
CA ARG A 133 14.34 2.07 -2.63
C ARG A 133 14.33 2.24 -1.12
N HIS A 134 13.22 2.73 -0.56
CA HIS A 134 13.07 2.99 0.86
C HIS A 134 11.77 2.37 1.39
N GLY A 135 11.85 1.70 2.54
CA GLY A 135 10.68 1.22 3.26
C GLY A 135 9.82 2.39 3.74
N PHE A 136 8.50 2.22 3.72
CA PHE A 136 7.58 3.20 4.24
C PHE A 136 7.56 3.16 5.78
N THR A 137 8.00 4.24 6.40
CA THR A 137 7.87 4.45 7.85
C THR A 137 6.92 5.62 8.06
N PRO A 138 5.71 5.43 8.59
CA PRO A 138 4.79 6.54 8.83
C PRO A 138 5.32 7.54 9.86
N HIS A 139 5.57 8.78 9.44
CA HIS A 139 6.11 9.80 10.32
C HIS A 139 5.68 11.22 9.91
N ILE A 140 5.68 12.12 10.88
CA ILE A 140 5.56 13.57 10.69
C ILE A 140 6.91 14.18 11.08
N THR A 141 7.55 14.85 10.13
CA THR A 141 8.82 15.55 10.40
C THR A 141 8.55 16.82 11.20
N VAL A 142 9.21 16.97 12.35
CA VAL A 142 9.03 18.12 13.24
C VAL A 142 10.20 19.10 13.16
N ALA A 143 11.40 18.64 12.82
CA ALA A 143 12.57 19.51 12.65
C ALA A 143 13.69 18.83 11.84
N PHE A 144 14.54 19.64 11.21
CA PHE A 144 15.84 19.25 10.71
C PHE A 144 16.92 19.70 11.71
N ILE A 145 17.79 18.78 12.10
CA ILE A 145 18.69 18.92 13.25
C ILE A 145 20.11 18.48 12.89
N ALA A 146 21.15 19.05 13.50
CA ALA A 146 22.52 18.59 13.23
C ALA A 146 22.72 17.14 13.75
N PRO A 147 23.64 16.33 13.17
CA PRO A 147 23.83 14.93 13.57
C PRO A 147 24.07 14.68 15.07
N GLY A 148 24.69 15.62 15.77
CA GLY A 148 24.93 15.55 17.23
C GLY A 148 23.92 16.32 18.09
N GLN A 149 22.97 17.03 17.48
CA GLN A 149 21.97 17.81 18.21
C GLN A 149 20.92 16.90 18.84
N ALA A 150 20.36 17.26 19.99
CA ALA A 150 19.29 16.48 20.64
C ALA A 150 18.02 16.45 19.77
N HIS A 151 17.13 15.48 20.00
CA HIS A 151 15.78 15.51 19.42
C HIS A 151 14.93 16.57 20.16
N PRO A 152 14.03 17.32 19.49
CA PRO A 152 13.17 18.31 20.16
C PRO A 152 12.25 17.73 21.24
N TYR A 153 11.87 16.47 21.06
CA TYR A 153 11.06 15.69 22.01
C TYR A 153 11.88 14.58 22.65
N GLU A 154 11.86 14.48 23.97
CA GLU A 154 12.32 13.27 24.68
C GLU A 154 11.26 12.16 24.61
N ARG A 155 9.99 12.56 24.70
CA ARG A 155 8.80 11.71 24.59
C ARG A 155 7.63 12.54 24.09
N VAL A 156 6.72 11.89 23.38
CA VAL A 156 5.40 12.44 23.03
C VAL A 156 4.35 11.61 23.77
N GLU A 157 3.39 12.28 24.42
CA GLU A 157 2.23 11.58 24.95
C GLU A 157 1.32 11.15 23.79
N PRO A 158 0.66 9.98 23.86
CA PRO A 158 -0.20 9.52 22.78
C PRO A 158 -1.25 10.58 22.40
N LEU A 159 -1.23 11.00 21.12
CA LEU A 159 -2.17 11.97 20.56
C LEU A 159 -3.01 11.28 19.49
N GLU A 160 -4.32 11.22 19.71
CA GLU A 160 -5.28 10.75 18.71
C GLU A 160 -5.48 11.85 17.65
N LEU A 161 -5.51 11.45 16.38
CA LEU A 161 -5.79 12.35 15.26
C LEU A 161 -6.61 11.66 14.18
N HIS A 162 -7.32 12.48 13.42
CA HIS A 162 -8.12 12.04 12.29
C HIS A 162 -7.63 12.76 11.03
N PHE A 163 -7.07 12.02 10.09
CA PHE A 163 -6.73 12.57 8.79
C PHE A 163 -8.02 12.66 7.96
N SER A 164 -8.47 13.87 7.68
CA SER A 164 -9.65 14.15 6.84
C SER A 164 -9.28 14.74 5.49
N THR A 165 -8.00 15.01 5.23
CA THR A 165 -7.53 15.57 3.96
C THR A 165 -6.37 14.76 3.40
N LEU A 166 -6.44 14.55 2.09
CA LEU A 166 -5.33 14.12 1.24
C LEU A 166 -4.89 15.33 0.43
N GLU A 167 -3.60 15.58 0.32
CA GLU A 167 -3.10 16.81 -0.29
C GLU A 167 -1.98 16.53 -1.28
N LEU A 168 -1.98 17.27 -2.39
CA LEU A 168 -0.89 17.33 -3.34
C LEU A 168 -0.13 18.64 -3.15
N TRP A 169 1.12 18.56 -2.75
CA TRP A 169 1.98 19.74 -2.62
C TRP A 169 2.92 19.81 -3.81
N THR A 170 2.89 20.94 -4.52
CA THR A 170 3.75 21.26 -5.65
C THR A 170 4.47 22.57 -5.34
N GLY A 171 5.67 22.46 -4.76
CA GLY A 171 6.34 23.61 -4.17
C GLY A 171 5.43 24.31 -3.13
N PRO A 172 5.14 25.62 -3.27
CA PRO A 172 4.28 26.36 -2.34
C PRO A 172 2.76 26.14 -2.59
N ARG A 173 2.37 25.45 -3.67
CA ARG A 173 0.96 25.23 -4.00
C ARG A 173 0.47 23.93 -3.38
N HIS A 174 -0.56 23.99 -2.56
CA HIS A 174 -1.20 22.82 -1.97
C HIS A 174 -2.62 22.67 -2.53
N ASP A 175 -2.93 21.50 -3.09
CA ASP A 175 -4.27 21.15 -3.51
C ASP A 175 -4.85 20.13 -2.54
N VAL A 176 -5.98 20.48 -1.95
CA VAL A 176 -6.58 19.75 -0.82
C VAL A 176 -7.80 18.98 -1.30
N PHE A 177 -7.83 17.69 -0.98
CA PHE A 177 -8.92 16.78 -1.30
C PHE A 177 -9.51 16.23 0.02
N SER A 178 -10.79 16.44 0.24
CA SER A 178 -11.46 15.93 1.45
C SER A 178 -11.69 14.43 1.33
N LEU A 179 -11.28 13.69 2.38
CA LEU A 179 -11.63 12.29 2.54
C LEU A 179 -13.10 12.18 2.98
N GLY A 180 -13.78 11.13 2.54
CA GLY A 180 -15.21 10.93 2.77
C GLY A 180 -15.56 10.74 4.25
N ASN A 181 -16.71 11.29 4.65
CA ASN A 181 -17.34 11.07 5.97
C ASN A 181 -18.21 9.80 5.95
N SER A 182 -17.66 8.62 5.67
CA SER A 182 -18.34 7.36 6.00
C SER A 182 -18.03 6.98 7.44
N ALA A 183 -18.60 7.74 8.38
CA ALA A 183 -18.80 7.27 9.74
C ALA A 183 -20.00 6.32 9.74
N SER A 184 -19.77 5.02 9.52
CA SER A 184 -20.67 4.01 10.08
C SER A 184 -20.05 3.50 11.36
N ALA A 185 -20.52 4.04 12.49
CA ALA A 185 -20.36 3.44 13.79
C ALA A 185 -21.34 2.24 13.89
N ALA A 186 -21.04 1.17 13.17
CA ALA A 186 -21.64 -0.13 13.48
C ALA A 186 -20.91 -0.70 14.70
N ALA A 187 -21.67 -1.25 15.65
CA ALA A 187 -21.14 -1.83 16.88
C ALA A 187 -20.01 -2.82 16.53
N PRO A 188 -18.88 -2.82 17.27
CA PRO A 188 -17.66 -3.51 16.86
C PRO A 188 -17.79 -5.02 16.64
N CYS A 189 -18.89 -5.65 17.06
CA CYS A 189 -19.16 -7.07 16.83
C CYS A 189 -19.96 -7.34 15.54
N GLU A 190 -20.92 -6.49 15.14
CA GLU A 190 -21.71 -6.68 13.91
C GLU A 190 -20.99 -6.12 12.68
N ALA A 191 -20.20 -5.06 12.87
CA ALA A 191 -19.33 -4.50 11.84
C ALA A 191 -18.19 -5.46 11.47
N ALA A 192 -17.65 -6.20 12.44
CA ALA A 192 -16.63 -7.21 12.20
C ALA A 192 -17.19 -8.36 11.34
N GLN A 193 -18.40 -8.84 11.63
CA GLN A 193 -19.02 -9.92 10.85
C GLN A 193 -19.35 -9.49 9.41
N ALA A 194 -19.95 -8.29 9.22
CA ALA A 194 -20.25 -7.77 7.89
C ALA A 194 -18.97 -7.36 7.11
N ALA A 195 -17.94 -6.87 7.79
CA ALA A 195 -16.63 -6.62 7.20
C ALA A 195 -15.94 -7.93 6.81
N GLU A 196 -16.04 -8.98 7.63
CA GLU A 196 -15.46 -10.31 7.38
C GLU A 196 -16.06 -10.99 6.15
N ASP A 197 -17.38 -10.87 5.95
CA ASP A 197 -18.07 -11.36 4.75
C ASP A 197 -17.68 -10.54 3.51
N SER A 198 -17.49 -9.22 3.66
CA SER A 198 -17.04 -8.34 2.56
C SER A 198 -15.55 -8.47 2.23
N ILE A 199 -14.69 -8.85 3.20
CA ILE A 199 -13.24 -9.05 3.03
C ILE A 199 -12.96 -10.41 2.38
N GLY A 200 -13.74 -11.45 2.70
CA GLY A 200 -13.70 -12.72 1.96
C GLY A 200 -13.99 -12.48 0.47
N ALA A 201 -15.10 -11.80 0.20
CA ALA A 201 -15.47 -11.41 -1.16
C ALA A 201 -14.41 -10.52 -1.84
N ALA A 202 -13.80 -9.56 -1.12
CA ALA A 202 -12.74 -8.69 -1.67
C ALA A 202 -11.45 -9.45 -2.00
N ALA A 203 -11.05 -10.43 -1.18
CA ALA A 203 -9.90 -11.28 -1.45
C ALA A 203 -10.14 -12.18 -2.67
N SER A 204 -11.34 -12.74 -2.80
CA SER A 204 -11.76 -13.53 -3.96
C SER A 204 -11.80 -12.68 -5.24
N ILE A 205 -12.34 -11.46 -5.18
CA ILE A 205 -12.36 -10.50 -6.29
C ILE A 205 -10.92 -10.11 -6.72
N ALA A 206 -10.02 -9.87 -5.75
CA ALA A 206 -8.63 -9.54 -6.04
C ALA A 206 -7.89 -10.72 -6.70
N LEU A 207 -8.11 -11.94 -6.22
CA LEU A 207 -7.57 -13.16 -6.82
C LEU A 207 -8.09 -13.37 -8.25
N GLU A 208 -9.38 -13.16 -8.47
CA GLU A 208 -9.98 -13.21 -9.81
C GLU A 208 -9.41 -12.16 -10.76
N ALA A 209 -9.16 -10.94 -10.27
CA ALA A 209 -8.55 -9.88 -11.06
C ALA A 209 -7.11 -10.23 -11.46
N VAL A 210 -6.30 -10.73 -10.51
CA VAL A 210 -4.92 -11.19 -10.77
C VAL A 210 -4.91 -12.34 -11.78
N ALA A 211 -5.80 -13.32 -11.61
CA ALA A 211 -5.90 -14.45 -12.52
C ALA A 211 -6.35 -14.01 -13.93
N ARG A 212 -7.31 -13.09 -14.03
CA ARG A 212 -7.81 -12.56 -15.31
C ARG A 212 -6.74 -11.81 -16.09
N ASP A 213 -6.02 -10.91 -15.43
CA ASP A 213 -4.89 -10.18 -16.01
C ASP A 213 -3.80 -11.14 -16.49
N TRP A 214 -3.43 -12.10 -15.64
CA TRP A 214 -2.45 -13.12 -15.98
C TRP A 214 -2.87 -13.98 -17.19
N ILE A 215 -4.13 -14.42 -17.26
CA ILE A 215 -4.67 -15.19 -18.39
C ILE A 215 -4.49 -14.41 -19.69
N GLY A 216 -4.82 -13.12 -19.70
CA GLY A 216 -4.70 -12.26 -20.89
C GLY A 216 -3.25 -12.13 -21.37
N LEU A 217 -2.33 -11.88 -20.43
CA LEU A 217 -0.89 -11.75 -20.72
C LEU A 217 -0.30 -13.04 -21.28
N VAL A 218 -0.58 -14.17 -20.62
CA VAL A 218 0.01 -15.47 -20.97
C VAL A 218 -0.57 -16.00 -22.27
N ALA A 219 -1.88 -15.88 -22.49
CA ALA A 219 -2.51 -16.27 -23.75
C ALA A 219 -1.90 -15.53 -24.95
N THR A 220 -1.68 -14.22 -24.82
CA THR A 220 -1.04 -13.40 -25.86
C THR A 220 0.41 -13.85 -26.11
N ARG A 221 1.15 -14.16 -25.05
CA ARG A 221 2.54 -14.65 -25.15
C ARG A 221 2.60 -16.02 -25.82
N LEU A 222 1.75 -16.96 -25.42
CA LEU A 222 1.69 -18.31 -26.00
C LEU A 222 1.28 -18.31 -27.47
N HIS A 223 0.33 -17.44 -27.84
CA HIS A 223 -0.09 -17.27 -29.23
C HIS A 223 1.06 -16.82 -30.14
N ARG A 224 1.88 -15.87 -29.67
CA ARG A 224 3.01 -15.31 -30.45
C ARG A 224 4.27 -16.18 -30.42
N SER A 225 4.36 -17.13 -29.51
CA SER A 225 5.57 -17.91 -29.29
C SER A 225 5.59 -19.23 -30.09
N PRO A 226 6.78 -19.64 -30.56
CA PRO A 226 6.95 -20.91 -31.25
C PRO A 226 6.74 -22.09 -30.28
N PRO A 227 6.29 -23.27 -30.76
CA PRO A 227 5.97 -24.42 -29.91
C PRO A 227 7.05 -24.80 -28.90
N ARG A 228 8.32 -24.76 -29.33
CA ARG A 228 9.50 -25.08 -28.50
C ARG A 228 9.67 -24.18 -27.26
N GLU A 229 9.10 -22.99 -27.26
CA GLU A 229 9.19 -22.04 -26.15
C GLU A 229 7.99 -22.11 -25.21
N ARG A 230 6.87 -22.69 -25.65
CA ARG A 230 5.60 -22.69 -24.89
C ARG A 230 5.72 -23.41 -23.56
N VAL A 231 6.46 -24.51 -23.49
CA VAL A 231 6.71 -25.25 -22.23
C VAL A 231 7.36 -24.35 -21.17
N ARG A 232 8.45 -23.68 -21.54
CA ARG A 232 9.16 -22.75 -20.66
C ARG A 232 8.27 -21.58 -20.24
N ILE A 233 7.51 -21.02 -21.19
CA ILE A 233 6.60 -19.90 -20.92
C ILE A 233 5.53 -20.29 -19.91
N VAL A 234 4.93 -21.49 -20.05
CA VAL A 234 3.92 -21.97 -19.10
C VAL A 234 4.52 -22.12 -17.71
N GLN A 235 5.69 -22.75 -17.58
CA GLN A 235 6.36 -22.93 -16.29
C GLN A 235 6.65 -21.59 -15.60
N GLU A 236 7.36 -20.68 -16.29
CA GLU A 236 7.67 -19.34 -15.78
C GLU A 236 6.40 -18.56 -15.41
N ALA A 237 5.34 -18.70 -16.21
CA ALA A 237 4.09 -17.99 -15.98
C ALA A 237 3.38 -18.48 -14.72
N PHE A 238 3.36 -19.79 -14.45
CA PHE A 238 2.73 -20.34 -13.25
C PHE A 238 3.52 -20.01 -11.98
N ASP A 239 4.86 -20.00 -12.02
CA ASP A 239 5.69 -19.56 -10.89
C ASP A 239 5.42 -18.08 -10.55
N HIS A 240 5.29 -17.25 -11.58
CA HIS A 240 4.94 -15.85 -11.43
C HIS A 240 3.50 -15.66 -10.89
N LEU A 241 2.54 -16.45 -11.35
CA LEU A 241 1.16 -16.43 -10.84
C LEU A 241 1.12 -16.82 -9.36
N HIS A 242 1.84 -17.88 -8.98
CA HIS A 242 1.96 -18.32 -7.59
C HIS A 242 2.42 -17.18 -6.68
N THR A 243 3.47 -16.48 -7.08
CA THR A 243 4.02 -15.34 -6.33
C THR A 243 3.00 -14.20 -6.20
N ARG A 244 2.32 -13.84 -7.30
CA ARG A 244 1.31 -12.76 -7.30
C ARG A 244 0.09 -13.09 -6.45
N VAL A 245 -0.38 -14.34 -6.52
CA VAL A 245 -1.53 -14.82 -5.75
C VAL A 245 -1.20 -14.91 -4.27
N LEU A 246 -0.03 -15.41 -3.91
CA LEU A 246 0.44 -15.44 -2.53
C LEU A 246 0.58 -14.02 -1.96
N ALA A 247 1.14 -13.08 -2.74
CA ALA A 247 1.25 -11.68 -2.35
C ALA A 247 -0.13 -11.02 -2.17
N ALA A 248 -1.08 -11.27 -3.09
CA ALA A 248 -2.45 -10.76 -2.97
C ALA A 248 -3.16 -11.32 -1.73
N HIS A 249 -2.98 -12.62 -1.45
CA HIS A 249 -3.53 -13.25 -0.25
C HIS A 249 -2.90 -12.70 1.04
N LEU A 250 -1.59 -12.43 1.02
CA LEU A 250 -0.86 -11.82 2.15
C LEU A 250 -1.24 -10.37 2.42
N ALA A 251 -1.59 -9.63 1.36
CA ALA A 251 -2.03 -8.24 1.42
C ALA A 251 -3.48 -8.13 1.91
N ALA A 252 -4.28 -9.20 1.82
CA ALA A 252 -5.61 -9.23 2.40
C ALA A 252 -5.51 -9.13 3.92
N PRO A 253 -6.27 -8.21 4.57
CA PRO A 253 -6.22 -8.06 6.02
C PRO A 253 -6.62 -9.38 6.68
N ALA A 254 -5.72 -9.92 7.50
CA ALA A 254 -6.01 -11.12 8.28
C ALA A 254 -7.21 -10.83 9.20
N ARG A 255 -8.21 -11.72 9.20
CA ARG A 255 -9.33 -11.65 10.14
C ARG A 255 -8.76 -11.50 11.55
N ALA A 256 -9.17 -10.45 12.27
CA ALA A 256 -8.74 -10.24 13.64
C ALA A 256 -9.38 -11.33 14.50
N TRP A 257 -8.60 -12.30 14.96
CA TRP A 257 -9.11 -13.32 15.88
C TRP A 257 -9.37 -12.70 17.24
N ALA A 258 -10.65 -12.37 17.49
CA ALA A 258 -11.09 -11.81 18.75
C ALA A 258 -10.71 -12.73 19.91
N GLY A 259 -9.97 -12.19 20.90
CA GLY A 259 -9.63 -12.89 22.14
C GLY A 259 -8.29 -13.63 22.17
N MET A 260 -7.47 -13.57 21.12
CA MET A 260 -6.12 -14.17 21.13
C MET A 260 -5.05 -13.17 21.61
N THR A 261 -3.97 -13.68 22.21
CA THR A 261 -2.79 -12.87 22.54
C THR A 261 -2.01 -12.51 21.27
N PRO A 262 -1.18 -11.45 21.28
CA PRO A 262 -0.35 -11.08 20.14
C PRO A 262 0.55 -12.22 19.64
N GLU A 263 1.16 -13.00 20.54
CA GLU A 263 1.98 -14.15 20.18
C GLU A 263 1.17 -15.27 19.52
N ALA A 264 0.01 -15.61 20.07
CA ALA A 264 -0.87 -16.63 19.50
C ALA A 264 -1.42 -16.21 18.13
N THR A 265 -1.64 -14.90 17.94
CA THR A 265 -2.04 -14.31 16.66
C THR A 265 -0.94 -14.47 15.61
N LEU A 266 0.32 -14.22 15.99
CA LEU A 266 1.48 -14.41 15.10
C LEU A 266 1.71 -15.87 14.74
N GLU A 267 1.61 -16.79 15.69
CA GLU A 267 1.79 -18.23 15.45
C GLU A 267 0.74 -18.79 14.51
N ALA A 268 -0.53 -18.47 14.76
CA ALA A 268 -1.62 -18.98 13.94
C ALA A 268 -1.64 -18.27 12.56
N ARG A 269 -1.16 -17.02 12.45
CA ARG A 269 -0.86 -16.40 11.15
C ARG A 269 0.24 -17.17 10.41
N ALA A 270 1.35 -17.49 11.07
CA ALA A 270 2.44 -18.25 10.46
C ALA A 270 2.01 -19.67 10.03
N ALA A 271 1.13 -20.32 10.80
CA ALA A 271 0.55 -21.61 10.44
C ALA A 271 -0.35 -21.51 9.19
N ARG A 272 -1.18 -20.46 9.10
CA ARG A 272 -2.02 -20.19 7.94
C ARG A 272 -1.19 -19.96 6.68
N LEU A 273 -0.11 -19.18 6.77
CA LEU A 273 0.78 -18.93 5.62
C LEU A 273 1.36 -20.23 5.06
N ARG A 274 1.83 -21.12 5.93
CA ARG A 274 2.35 -22.43 5.50
C ARG A 274 1.28 -23.29 4.83
N SER A 275 0.05 -23.26 5.34
CA SER A 275 -1.08 -23.99 4.72
C SER A 275 -1.41 -23.44 3.35
N VAL A 276 -1.57 -22.12 3.23
CA VAL A 276 -1.92 -21.43 1.98
C VAL A 276 -0.86 -21.64 0.91
N GLU A 277 0.43 -21.49 1.27
CA GLU A 277 1.54 -21.73 0.35
C GLU A 277 1.55 -23.18 -0.16
N THR A 278 1.26 -24.15 0.71
CA THR A 278 1.19 -25.57 0.35
C THR A 278 0.04 -25.84 -0.63
N ASP A 279 -1.15 -25.33 -0.34
CA ASP A 279 -2.34 -25.52 -1.18
C ASP A 279 -2.16 -24.86 -2.55
N LEU A 280 -1.68 -23.62 -2.58
CA LEU A 280 -1.43 -22.89 -3.82
C LEU A 280 -0.36 -23.56 -4.67
N THR A 281 0.71 -24.07 -4.06
CA THR A 281 1.74 -24.84 -4.77
C THR A 281 1.12 -26.05 -5.46
N LEU A 282 0.30 -26.82 -4.75
CA LEU A 282 -0.36 -28.01 -5.31
C LEU A 282 -1.33 -27.65 -6.46
N ILE A 283 -2.11 -26.59 -6.27
CA ILE A 283 -3.07 -26.08 -7.27
C ILE A 283 -2.33 -25.67 -8.54
N PHE A 284 -1.29 -24.84 -8.44
CA PHE A 284 -0.57 -24.34 -9.61
C PHE A 284 0.27 -25.40 -10.30
N GLU A 285 0.88 -26.33 -9.54
CA GLU A 285 1.54 -27.48 -10.16
C GLU A 285 0.56 -28.33 -10.98
N THR A 286 -0.64 -28.55 -10.46
CA THR A 286 -1.68 -29.34 -11.14
C THR A 286 -2.16 -28.63 -12.39
N ALA A 287 -2.43 -27.32 -12.29
CA ALA A 287 -2.84 -26.48 -13.41
C ALA A 287 -1.75 -26.41 -14.50
N ALA A 288 -0.49 -26.21 -14.11
CA ALA A 288 0.64 -26.20 -15.03
C ALA A 288 0.78 -27.55 -15.75
N LYS A 289 0.70 -28.68 -15.03
CA LYS A 289 0.73 -30.02 -15.62
C LYS A 289 -0.42 -30.22 -16.62
N GLN A 290 -1.61 -29.71 -16.33
CA GLN A 290 -2.74 -29.77 -17.25
C GLN A 290 -2.47 -28.97 -18.54
N VAL A 291 -2.08 -27.70 -18.41
CA VAL A 291 -1.78 -26.85 -19.57
C VAL A 291 -0.65 -27.44 -20.42
N LEU A 292 0.40 -27.97 -19.78
CA LEU A 292 1.53 -28.62 -20.47
C LEU A 292 1.12 -29.88 -21.25
N ARG A 293 0.20 -30.70 -20.71
CA ARG A 293 -0.35 -31.86 -21.42
C ARG A 293 -1.17 -31.45 -22.65
N ASP A 294 -1.87 -30.33 -22.54
CA ASP A 294 -2.81 -29.86 -23.57
C ASP A 294 -2.14 -28.96 -24.62
N LEU A 295 -0.81 -28.76 -24.54
CA LEU A 295 -0.06 -27.98 -25.52
C LEU A 295 -0.16 -28.62 -26.91
N PRO A 296 -0.46 -27.85 -27.97
CA PRO A 296 -0.43 -28.34 -29.35
C PRO A 296 0.96 -28.88 -29.69
N THR A 297 1.01 -30.13 -30.14
CA THR A 297 2.24 -30.79 -30.62
C THR A 297 2.62 -30.37 -32.04
N THR A 298 1.67 -29.77 -32.77
CA THR A 298 1.83 -29.24 -34.14
C THR A 298 2.10 -27.73 -34.14
N GLU A 299 2.64 -27.19 -35.24
CA GLU A 299 2.83 -25.73 -35.44
C GLU A 299 1.52 -24.92 -35.48
N ALA A 300 0.36 -25.57 -35.36
CA ALA A 300 -0.94 -24.92 -35.27
C ALA A 300 -0.92 -23.80 -34.21
N VAL A 301 -1.22 -22.58 -34.67
CA VAL A 301 -1.36 -21.40 -33.83
C VAL A 301 -2.81 -21.36 -33.35
N LEU A 302 -3.03 -21.68 -32.09
CA LEU A 302 -4.35 -21.49 -31.48
C LEU A 302 -4.63 -19.99 -31.35
N PRO A 303 -5.89 -19.55 -31.57
CA PRO A 303 -6.30 -18.18 -31.32
C PRO A 303 -6.14 -17.82 -29.83
N VAL A 304 -6.02 -16.53 -29.53
CA VAL A 304 -5.79 -16.05 -28.15
C VAL A 304 -6.94 -16.46 -27.24
N GLU A 305 -8.17 -16.43 -27.76
CA GLU A 305 -9.40 -16.77 -27.04
C GLU A 305 -9.40 -18.23 -26.58
N GLU A 306 -8.91 -19.14 -27.41
CA GLU A 306 -8.80 -20.56 -27.06
C GLU A 306 -7.72 -20.79 -25.99
N TRP A 307 -6.61 -20.05 -26.05
CA TRP A 307 -5.62 -20.05 -24.97
C TRP A 307 -6.21 -19.53 -23.66
N GLN A 308 -6.99 -18.45 -23.70
CA GLN A 308 -7.64 -17.89 -22.52
C GLN A 308 -8.61 -18.88 -21.88
N GLU A 309 -9.39 -19.60 -22.69
CA GLU A 309 -10.32 -20.62 -22.20
C GLU A 309 -9.59 -21.78 -21.52
N ARG A 310 -8.53 -22.31 -22.14
CA ARG A 310 -7.71 -23.39 -21.56
C ARG A 310 -7.05 -22.99 -20.24
N LEU A 311 -6.47 -21.78 -20.19
CA LEU A 311 -5.85 -21.26 -18.97
C LEU A 311 -6.90 -21.05 -17.87
N ARG A 312 -8.07 -20.48 -18.20
CA ARG A 312 -9.17 -20.31 -17.25
C ARG A 312 -9.65 -21.64 -16.69
N ALA A 313 -9.84 -22.65 -17.55
CA ALA A 313 -10.25 -23.98 -17.14
C ALA A 313 -9.24 -24.62 -16.16
N SER A 314 -7.93 -24.46 -16.43
CA SER A 314 -6.87 -24.96 -15.55
C SER A 314 -6.85 -24.31 -14.16
N LEU A 315 -7.39 -23.09 -14.03
CA LEU A 315 -7.46 -22.34 -12.78
C LEU A 315 -8.78 -22.54 -12.01
N THR A 316 -9.69 -23.38 -12.49
CA THR A 316 -10.93 -23.73 -11.76
C THR A 316 -10.67 -24.17 -10.31
N PRO A 317 -9.63 -24.98 -9.99
CA PRO A 317 -9.33 -25.35 -8.61
C PRO A 317 -8.91 -24.17 -7.74
N LEU A 318 -8.25 -23.14 -8.31
CA LEU A 318 -7.89 -21.92 -7.59
C LEU A 318 -9.14 -21.16 -7.16
N PHE A 319 -10.11 -21.00 -8.07
CA PHE A 319 -11.35 -20.31 -7.76
C PHE A 319 -12.19 -21.09 -6.74
N ALA A 320 -12.25 -22.42 -6.86
CA ALA A 320 -12.93 -23.26 -5.86
C ALA A 320 -12.26 -23.20 -4.49
N TRP A 321 -10.92 -23.18 -4.42
CA TRP A 321 -10.16 -22.98 -3.19
C TRP A 321 -10.44 -21.61 -2.57
N ALA A 322 -10.43 -20.54 -3.37
CA ALA A 322 -10.74 -19.19 -2.91
C ALA A 322 -12.17 -19.09 -2.33
N SER A 323 -13.16 -19.79 -2.93
CA SER A 323 -14.54 -19.83 -2.43
C SER A 323 -14.76 -20.77 -1.23
N THR A 324 -13.85 -21.73 -0.95
CA THR A 324 -14.00 -22.68 0.17
C THR A 324 -13.27 -22.23 1.44
N ASP A 325 -12.21 -21.42 1.29
CA ASP A 325 -11.61 -20.66 2.40
C ASP A 325 -12.62 -19.65 3.00
N GLU A 326 -13.69 -19.30 2.26
CA GLU A 326 -14.79 -18.47 2.75
C GLU A 326 -15.78 -19.22 3.66
N VAL A 327 -15.94 -20.55 3.52
CA VAL A 327 -17.04 -21.33 4.15
C VAL A 327 -16.57 -22.17 5.35
N SER A 328 -15.30 -22.53 5.44
CA SER A 328 -14.85 -23.62 6.34
C SER A 328 -14.62 -23.24 7.82
N PHE A 329 -14.96 -22.02 8.24
CA PHE A 329 -14.73 -21.54 9.61
C PHE A 329 -15.87 -20.67 10.17
N GLY A 330 -17.11 -21.11 9.94
CA GLY A 330 -18.27 -20.70 10.74
C GLY A 330 -18.38 -21.45 12.05
#